data_AF-A0A4U9RRS5-F1
#
_entry.id   AF-A0A4U9RRS5-F1
#
_cell.length_a   1.000
_cell.length_b   1.000
_cell.length_c   1.000
_cell.angle_alpha   90.00
_cell.angle_beta   90.00
_cell.angle_gamma   90.00
#
_symmetry.space_group_name_H-M   'P 1'
#
loop_
_entity.id
_entity.type
_entity.pdbx_description
1 polymer ?
#
loop_
_entity_poly.entity_id
_entity_poly.type
_entity_poly.pdbx_seq_one_letter_code
_entity_poly.pdbx_strand_id
1 'polypeptide(L)'
;MKKITLSELILLINQTNDKVYTSSSEIVKNSIIIKHRELDGKETILNNVKDFNNKYNLYIECLHKLETYKNKLSKANSQIIATKGMTILETLNHMNNLKKQLALLDELCSKEPSLKRYFDGNGSNAYYRVEDLNFDIEKYKNEKLRLQSEINNLESCIQQANANNFVEIE
;
A
#
# COMPACT_ATOMS: atom_id res chain seq x y z
N MET A 1 29.03 -1.90 -8.80
CA MET A 1 28.12 -0.78 -8.48
C MET A 1 27.39 -0.35 -9.72
N LYS A 2 26.07 -0.61 -9.76
CA LYS A 2 25.18 -0.24 -10.86
C LYS A 2 24.40 1.01 -10.45
N LYS A 3 24.37 2.01 -11.33
CA LYS A 3 23.54 3.20 -11.17
C LYS A 3 22.16 2.94 -11.78
N ILE A 4 21.11 3.16 -11.00
CA ILE A 4 19.71 2.96 -11.41
C ILE A 4 18.87 4.15 -10.98
N THR A 5 17.77 4.39 -11.68
CA THR A 5 16.75 5.37 -11.27
C THR A 5 16.03 4.92 -10.01
N LEU A 6 15.38 5.84 -9.30
CA LEU A 6 14.50 5.45 -8.18
C LEU A 6 13.31 4.62 -8.65
N SER A 7 12.80 4.87 -9.87
CA SER A 7 11.74 4.07 -10.47
C SER A 7 12.17 2.61 -10.62
N GLU A 8 13.39 2.37 -11.12
CA GLU A 8 13.97 1.03 -11.21
C GLU A 8 14.23 0.43 -9.83
N LEU A 9 14.66 1.23 -8.85
CA LEU A 9 14.84 0.76 -7.47
C LEU A 9 13.52 0.29 -6.86
N ILE A 10 12.43 1.03 -7.06
CA ILE A 10 11.08 0.66 -6.61
C ILE A 10 10.65 -0.66 -7.26
N LEU A 11 10.90 -0.83 -8.56
CA LEU A 11 10.62 -2.09 -9.26
C LEU A 11 11.43 -3.26 -8.68
N LEU A 12 12.73 -3.05 -8.43
CA LEU A 12 13.59 -4.07 -7.81
C LEU A 12 13.13 -4.43 -6.40
N ILE A 13 12.67 -3.46 -5.60
CA ILE A 13 12.08 -3.71 -4.28
C ILE A 13 10.86 -4.61 -4.41
N ASN A 14 9.94 -4.30 -5.32
CA ASN A 14 8.74 -5.11 -5.52
C ASN A 14 9.08 -6.55 -5.95
N GLN A 15 9.94 -6.70 -6.96
CA GLN A 15 10.39 -8.01 -7.43
C GLN A 15 11.12 -8.81 -6.34
N THR A 16 11.93 -8.15 -5.51
CA THR A 16 12.65 -8.82 -4.43
C THR A 16 11.70 -9.20 -3.29
N ASN A 17 10.69 -8.37 -3.01
CA ASN A 17 9.64 -8.68 -2.03
C ASN A 17 8.84 -9.92 -2.44
N ASP A 18 8.48 -10.05 -3.72
CA ASP A 18 7.79 -11.23 -4.26
C ASP A 18 8.66 -12.49 -4.17
N LYS A 19 9.96 -12.36 -4.43
CA LYS A 19 10.94 -13.45 -4.25
C LYS A 19 11.05 -13.87 -2.79
N VAL A 20 11.08 -12.93 -1.85
CA VAL A 20 11.09 -13.20 -0.40
C VAL A 20 9.83 -13.98 0.00
N TYR A 21 8.65 -13.53 -0.43
CA TYR A 21 7.38 -14.21 -0.16
C TYR A 21 7.36 -15.64 -0.71
N THR A 22 7.75 -15.79 -1.98
CA THR A 22 7.79 -17.10 -2.66
C THR A 22 8.78 -18.04 -1.96
N SER A 23 9.98 -17.55 -1.65
CA SER A 23 11.03 -18.35 -0.99
C SER A 23 10.64 -18.73 0.43
N SER A 24 9.97 -17.84 1.17
CA SER A 24 9.40 -18.14 2.49
C SER A 24 8.39 -19.29 2.40
N SER A 25 7.45 -19.21 1.44
CA SER A 25 6.48 -20.28 1.21
C SER A 25 7.16 -21.61 0.84
N GLU A 26 8.19 -21.58 -0.01
CA GLU A 26 8.96 -22.78 -0.37
C GLU A 26 9.65 -23.42 0.84
N ILE A 27 10.28 -22.61 1.70
CA ILE A 27 10.96 -23.10 2.91
C ILE A 27 9.98 -23.77 3.85
N VAL A 28 8.82 -23.13 4.10
CA VAL A 28 7.77 -23.69 4.96
C VAL A 28 7.28 -25.03 4.40
N LYS A 29 7.05 -25.13 3.09
CA LYS A 29 6.64 -26.39 2.44
C LYS A 29 7.72 -27.47 2.50
N ASN A 30 9.00 -27.09 2.44
CA ASN A 30 10.15 -27.99 2.49
C ASN A 30 10.61 -28.31 3.93
N SER A 31 9.91 -27.80 4.95
CA SER A 31 10.32 -27.96 6.35
C SER A 31 9.99 -29.33 6.96
N ILE A 32 9.15 -30.13 6.28
CA ILE A 32 8.71 -31.45 6.76
C ILE A 32 9.00 -32.48 5.68
N ILE A 33 9.61 -33.61 6.06
CA ILE A 33 9.73 -34.79 5.21
C ILE A 33 8.51 -35.68 5.48
N ILE A 34 7.71 -35.95 4.45
CA ILE A 34 6.56 -36.84 4.53
C ILE A 34 6.99 -38.20 4.02
N LYS A 35 6.80 -39.26 4.81
CA LYS A 35 7.16 -40.63 4.42
C LYS A 35 6.12 -41.65 4.88
N HIS A 36 5.95 -42.71 4.10
CA HIS A 36 5.33 -43.96 4.55
C HIS A 36 6.40 -44.86 5.17
N ARG A 37 6.04 -45.55 6.25
CA ARG A 37 6.84 -46.62 6.85
C ARG A 37 5.98 -47.87 6.94
N GLU A 38 6.41 -48.94 6.26
CA GLU A 38 5.75 -50.25 6.29
C GLU A 38 6.09 -51.02 7.57
N LEU A 39 5.36 -52.10 7.86
CA LEU A 39 5.55 -52.92 9.07
C LEU A 39 6.90 -53.65 9.10
N ASP A 40 7.53 -53.86 7.93
CA ASP A 40 8.88 -54.41 7.78
C ASP A 40 10.00 -53.37 7.95
N GLY A 41 9.62 -52.10 8.19
CA GLY A 41 10.54 -50.97 8.37
C GLY A 41 10.93 -50.25 7.07
N LYS A 42 10.46 -50.68 5.90
CA LYS A 42 10.75 -50.00 4.63
C LYS A 42 10.13 -48.61 4.60
N GLU A 43 10.92 -47.60 4.22
CA GLU A 43 10.48 -46.21 4.14
C GLU A 43 10.41 -45.71 2.70
N THR A 44 9.34 -44.97 2.38
CA THR A 44 9.18 -44.28 1.09
C THR A 44 8.86 -42.81 1.34
N ILE A 45 9.71 -41.90 0.84
CA ILE A 45 9.49 -40.45 0.93
C ILE A 45 8.45 -40.04 -0.12
N LEU A 46 7.44 -39.29 0.30
CA LEU A 46 6.28 -38.90 -0.52
C LEU A 46 6.39 -37.49 -1.10
N ASN A 47 7.27 -36.65 -0.56
CA ASN A 47 7.46 -35.28 -1.00
C ASN A 47 8.86 -35.04 -1.58
N ASN A 48 8.99 -34.05 -2.47
CA ASN A 48 10.27 -33.67 -3.04
C ASN A 48 11.09 -32.87 -2.02
N VAL A 49 11.99 -33.55 -1.31
CA VAL A 49 12.89 -32.94 -0.31
C VAL A 49 14.01 -32.19 -1.01
N LYS A 50 14.01 -30.87 -0.86
CA LYS A 50 15.11 -29.98 -1.29
C LYS A 50 16.07 -29.73 -0.14
N ASP A 51 17.28 -29.28 -0.43
CA ASP A 51 18.23 -28.81 0.59
C ASP A 51 17.64 -27.61 1.35
N PHE A 52 17.22 -27.86 2.58
CA PHE A 52 16.60 -26.86 3.44
C PHE A 52 17.57 -25.73 3.79
N ASN A 53 18.82 -26.04 4.13
CA ASN A 53 19.80 -25.05 4.58
C ASN A 53 20.16 -24.10 3.44
N ASN A 54 20.39 -24.64 2.24
CA ASN A 54 20.64 -23.81 1.07
C ASN A 54 19.44 -22.90 0.76
N LYS A 55 18.20 -23.43 0.81
CA LYS A 55 16.99 -22.64 0.58
C LYS A 55 16.80 -21.55 1.63
N TYR A 56 17.08 -21.85 2.89
CA TYR A 56 17.03 -20.88 3.98
C TYR A 56 18.06 -19.76 3.78
N ASN A 57 19.30 -20.09 3.45
CA ASN A 57 20.34 -19.09 3.20
C ASN A 57 19.97 -18.15 2.03
N LEU A 58 19.44 -18.69 0.93
CA LEU A 58 18.97 -17.87 -0.20
C LEU A 58 17.83 -16.90 0.20
N TYR A 59 16.92 -17.33 1.08
CA TYR A 59 15.88 -16.47 1.61
C TYR A 59 16.47 -15.33 2.45
N ILE A 60 17.42 -15.63 3.34
CA ILE A 60 18.10 -14.63 4.16
C ILE A 60 18.86 -13.62 3.30
N GLU A 61 19.59 -14.08 2.27
CA GLU A 61 20.25 -13.18 1.32
C GLU A 61 19.26 -12.26 0.59
N CYS A 62 18.11 -12.80 0.16
CA CYS A 62 17.06 -12.00 -0.47
C CYS A 62 16.48 -10.96 0.50
N LEU A 63 16.30 -11.32 1.77
CA LEU A 63 15.81 -10.42 2.82
C LEU A 63 16.78 -9.25 3.05
N HIS A 64 18.08 -9.54 3.17
CA HIS A 64 19.10 -8.49 3.34
C HIS A 64 19.22 -7.56 2.14
N LYS A 65 19.12 -8.11 0.92
CA LYS A 65 19.06 -7.29 -0.31
C LYS A 65 17.84 -6.38 -0.31
N LEU A 66 16.67 -6.90 0.06
CA LEU A 66 15.43 -6.12 0.16
C LEU A 66 15.58 -4.97 1.16
N GLU A 67 16.15 -5.25 2.34
CA GLU A 67 16.41 -4.24 3.38
C GLU A 67 17.33 -3.13 2.85
N THR A 68 18.42 -3.52 2.18
CA THR A 68 19.38 -2.57 1.61
C THR A 68 18.71 -1.67 0.56
N TYR A 69 17.89 -2.23 -0.32
CA TYR A 69 17.16 -1.44 -1.31
C TYR A 69 16.15 -0.48 -0.66
N LYS A 70 15.40 -0.94 0.35
CA LYS A 70 14.45 -0.10 1.09
C LYS A 70 15.15 1.05 1.82
N ASN A 71 16.30 0.79 2.44
CA ASN A 71 17.10 1.81 3.13
C ASN A 71 17.63 2.88 2.15
N LYS A 72 18.12 2.45 0.98
CA LYS A 72 18.54 3.37 -0.09
C LYS A 72 17.37 4.22 -0.59
N LEU A 73 16.20 3.63 -0.81
CA LEU A 73 15.00 4.36 -1.22
C LEU A 73 14.56 5.37 -0.15
N SER A 74 14.55 4.95 1.12
CA SER A 74 14.15 5.83 2.23
C SER A 74 15.08 7.04 2.35
N LYS A 75 16.40 6.84 2.22
CA LYS A 75 17.38 7.93 2.22
C LYS A 75 17.19 8.86 1.02
N ALA A 76 16.95 8.31 -0.15
CA ALA A 76 16.69 9.11 -1.35
C ALA A 76 15.41 9.95 -1.18
N ASN A 77 14.35 9.35 -0.64
CA ASN A 77 13.08 10.02 -0.43
C ASN A 77 13.16 11.21 0.53
N SER A 78 14.04 11.15 1.54
CA SER A 78 14.22 12.24 2.50
C SER A 78 15.17 13.36 2.03
N GLN A 79 15.81 13.20 0.87
CA GLN A 79 16.81 14.14 0.36
C GLN A 79 16.42 14.78 -0.97
N ILE A 80 15.72 14.05 -1.83
CA ILE A 80 15.37 14.51 -3.18
C ILE A 80 14.11 15.35 -3.13
N ILE A 81 14.19 16.56 -3.69
CA ILE A 81 13.06 17.47 -3.83
C ILE A 81 12.15 17.01 -4.97
N ALA A 82 10.87 16.81 -4.68
CA ALA A 82 9.86 16.44 -5.66
C ALA A 82 9.11 17.67 -6.21
N THR A 83 8.78 18.64 -5.36
CA THR A 83 8.04 19.83 -5.77
C THR A 83 8.13 20.96 -4.75
N LYS A 84 8.16 22.23 -5.19
CA LYS A 84 8.05 23.43 -4.33
C LYS A 84 8.87 23.39 -3.03
N GLY A 85 10.09 22.83 -3.08
CA GLY A 85 10.97 22.71 -1.91
C GLY A 85 10.65 21.56 -0.94
N MET A 86 9.64 20.74 -1.23
CA MET A 86 9.33 19.52 -0.48
C MET A 86 10.08 18.32 -1.07
N THR A 87 10.68 17.54 -0.18
CA THR A 87 11.25 16.23 -0.49
C THR A 87 10.17 15.25 -0.98
N ILE A 88 10.56 14.14 -1.61
CA ILE A 88 9.63 13.06 -1.96
C ILE A 88 8.88 12.59 -0.70
N LEU A 89 9.56 12.44 0.43
CA LEU A 89 8.96 12.04 1.71
C LEU A 89 7.91 13.03 2.19
N GLU A 90 8.22 14.33 2.22
CA GLU A 90 7.27 15.38 2.62
C GLU A 90 6.08 15.45 1.66
N THR A 91 6.34 15.30 0.36
CA THR A 91 5.30 15.30 -0.68
C THR A 91 4.35 14.11 -0.52
N LEU A 92 4.87 12.91 -0.22
CA LEU A 92 4.06 11.72 0.09
C LEU A 92 3.21 11.94 1.35
N ASN A 93 3.76 12.54 2.39
CA ASN A 93 3.04 12.84 3.62
C ASN A 93 1.92 13.86 3.39
N HIS A 94 2.18 14.94 2.65
CA HIS A 94 1.17 15.92 2.27
C HIS A 94 0.05 15.28 1.46
N MET A 95 0.42 14.49 0.44
CA MET A 95 -0.54 13.76 -0.39
C MET A 95 -1.41 12.80 0.42
N ASN A 96 -0.86 12.09 1.42
CA ASN A 96 -1.64 11.23 2.31
C ASN A 96 -2.66 12.01 3.15
N ASN A 97 -2.31 13.23 3.58
CA ASN A 97 -3.27 14.10 4.28
C ASN A 97 -4.39 14.58 3.35
N LEU A 98 -4.07 14.93 2.11
CA LEU A 98 -5.09 15.27 1.10
C LEU A 98 -6.01 14.07 0.80
N LYS A 99 -5.47 12.85 0.71
CA LYS A 99 -6.26 11.62 0.52
C LYS A 99 -7.23 11.36 1.68
N LYS A 100 -6.83 11.64 2.93
CA LYS A 100 -7.73 11.58 4.09
C LYS A 100 -8.85 12.63 4.02
N GLN A 101 -8.52 13.85 3.59
CA GLN A 101 -9.54 14.89 3.38
C GLN A 101 -10.50 14.50 2.26
N LEU A 102 -9.99 13.96 1.15
CA LEU A 102 -10.81 13.46 0.04
C LEU A 102 -11.79 12.38 0.51
N ALA A 103 -11.34 11.42 1.32
CA ALA A 103 -12.19 10.38 1.88
C ALA A 103 -13.33 10.94 2.76
N LEU A 104 -13.06 11.98 3.56
CA LEU A 104 -14.10 12.69 4.31
C LEU A 104 -15.09 13.39 3.37
N LEU A 105 -14.59 14.07 2.35
CA LEU A 105 -15.45 14.75 1.37
C LEU A 105 -16.32 13.75 0.59
N ASP A 106 -15.79 12.57 0.28
CA ASP A 106 -16.56 11.48 -0.33
C ASP A 106 -17.74 11.08 0.55
N GLU A 107 -17.51 10.91 1.86
CA GLU A 107 -18.59 10.59 2.79
C GLU A 107 -19.62 11.73 2.89
N LEU A 108 -19.16 12.98 3.01
CA LEU A 108 -20.05 14.14 3.11
C LEU A 108 -20.90 14.31 1.84
N CYS A 109 -20.30 14.17 0.66
CA CYS A 109 -20.99 14.29 -0.62
C CYS A 109 -21.96 13.13 -0.89
N SER A 110 -21.92 12.06 -0.10
CA SER A 110 -22.86 10.93 -0.18
C SER A 110 -24.12 11.11 0.68
N LYS A 111 -24.18 12.14 1.53
CA LYS A 111 -25.35 12.39 2.38
C LYS A 111 -26.49 13.00 1.56
N GLU A 112 -27.69 12.48 1.76
CA GLU A 112 -28.91 12.96 1.10
C GLU A 112 -29.89 13.51 2.14
N PRO A 113 -30.50 14.69 1.91
CA PRO A 113 -31.65 15.15 2.69
C PRO A 113 -32.78 14.13 2.69
N SER A 114 -33.57 14.08 3.75
CA SER A 114 -34.69 13.15 3.86
C SER A 114 -35.95 13.81 4.45
N LEU A 115 -37.12 13.35 4.00
CA LEU A 115 -38.42 13.77 4.49
C LEU A 115 -39.25 12.54 4.85
N LYS A 116 -39.59 12.37 6.13
CA LYS A 116 -40.35 11.21 6.62
C LYS A 116 -41.50 11.62 7.51
N ARG A 117 -42.67 11.02 7.29
CA ARG A 117 -43.83 11.22 8.16
C ARG A 117 -43.70 10.34 9.41
N TYR A 118 -43.92 10.93 10.58
CA TYR A 118 -43.92 10.26 11.87
C TYR A 118 -45.27 10.44 12.57
N PHE A 119 -45.56 9.48 13.45
CA PHE A 119 -46.69 9.51 14.36
C PHE A 119 -46.19 8.99 15.71
N ASP A 120 -46.28 9.83 16.72
CA ASP A 120 -46.07 9.45 18.12
C ASP A 120 -47.41 8.94 18.66
N GLY A 121 -47.45 7.63 18.97
CA GLY A 121 -48.66 6.89 19.35
C GLY A 121 -49.42 7.37 20.61
N ASN A 122 -49.14 8.58 21.12
CA ASN A 122 -49.76 9.21 22.28
C ASN A 122 -50.91 10.18 21.92
N GLY A 123 -51.45 10.10 20.70
CA GLY A 123 -52.58 10.92 20.27
C GLY A 123 -52.20 12.31 19.75
N SER A 124 -50.92 12.54 19.48
CA SER A 124 -50.44 13.76 18.84
C SER A 124 -50.68 13.73 17.32
N ASN A 125 -50.73 14.90 16.69
CA ASN A 125 -50.91 15.00 15.25
C ASN A 125 -49.69 14.45 14.50
N ALA A 126 -49.93 13.83 13.34
CA ALA A 126 -48.86 13.40 12.46
C ALA A 126 -47.98 14.60 12.06
N TYR A 127 -46.66 14.42 12.10
CA TYR A 127 -45.70 15.44 11.73
C TYR A 127 -44.68 14.89 10.71
N TYR A 128 -44.01 15.78 9.99
CA TYR A 128 -42.88 15.42 9.15
C TYR A 128 -41.57 15.68 9.89
N ARG A 129 -40.69 14.68 9.91
CA ARG A 129 -39.27 14.89 10.21
C ARG A 129 -38.58 15.25 8.90
N VAL A 130 -37.98 16.44 8.88
CA VAL A 130 -37.13 16.94 7.79
C VAL A 130 -35.68 16.83 8.24
N GLU A 131 -34.85 16.19 7.43
CA GLU A 131 -33.40 16.11 7.62
C GLU A 131 -32.77 16.83 6.43
N ASP A 132 -32.18 18.00 6.67
CA ASP A 132 -31.46 18.76 5.67
C ASP A 132 -29.96 18.72 5.93
N LEU A 133 -29.16 18.93 4.87
CA LEU A 133 -27.73 19.14 5.03
C LEU A 133 -27.49 20.49 5.71
N ASN A 134 -26.68 20.50 6.76
CA ASN A 134 -26.25 21.75 7.42
C ASN A 134 -25.07 22.42 6.70
N PHE A 135 -24.83 22.06 5.45
CA PHE A 135 -23.70 22.52 4.64
C PHE A 135 -24.06 22.57 3.14
N ASP A 136 -23.31 23.36 2.38
CA ASP A 136 -23.46 23.47 0.93
C ASP A 136 -22.72 22.33 0.22
N ILE A 137 -23.47 21.34 -0.28
CA ILE A 137 -22.90 20.16 -0.95
C ILE A 137 -22.09 20.52 -2.21
N GLU A 138 -22.46 21.57 -2.94
CA GLU A 138 -21.78 21.96 -4.18
C GLU A 138 -20.40 22.57 -3.86
N LYS A 139 -20.29 23.32 -2.76
CA LYS A 139 -19.00 23.79 -2.25
C LYS A 139 -18.03 22.62 -1.99
N TYR A 140 -18.49 21.56 -1.32
CA TYR A 140 -17.65 20.42 -0.98
C TYR A 140 -17.34 19.50 -2.17
N LYS A 141 -18.25 19.41 -3.16
CA LYS A 141 -17.95 18.77 -4.45
C LYS A 141 -16.83 19.51 -5.20
N ASN A 142 -16.87 20.83 -5.23
CA ASN A 142 -15.82 21.63 -5.85
C ASN A 142 -14.48 21.51 -5.10
N GLU A 143 -14.51 21.50 -3.76
CA GLU A 143 -13.32 21.26 -2.96
C GLU A 143 -12.71 19.87 -3.21
N LYS A 144 -13.56 18.83 -3.33
CA LYS A 144 -13.12 17.48 -3.70
C LYS A 144 -12.40 17.46 -5.05
N LEU A 145 -12.96 18.11 -6.07
CA LEU A 145 -12.31 18.22 -7.39
C LEU A 145 -10.95 18.93 -7.31
N ARG A 146 -10.87 20.01 -6.52
CA ARG A 146 -9.62 20.74 -6.28
C ARG A 146 -8.57 19.84 -5.62
N LEU A 147 -8.93 19.12 -4.57
CA LEU A 147 -8.03 18.18 -3.87
C LEU A 147 -7.57 17.05 -4.79
N GLN A 148 -8.47 16.50 -5.60
CA GLN A 148 -8.11 15.46 -6.57
C GLN A 148 -7.08 15.97 -7.59
N SER A 149 -7.28 17.18 -8.13
CA SER A 149 -6.31 17.78 -9.03
C SER A 149 -4.96 18.03 -8.35
N GLU A 150 -4.96 18.46 -7.08
CA GLU A 150 -3.74 18.66 -6.30
C GLU A 150 -2.99 17.34 -6.10
N ILE A 151 -3.69 16.27 -5.72
CA ILE A 151 -3.11 14.91 -5.58
C ILE A 151 -2.48 14.45 -6.89
N ASN A 152 -3.20 14.56 -8.02
CA ASN A 152 -2.69 14.13 -9.33
C ASN A 152 -1.41 14.88 -9.72
N ASN A 153 -1.34 16.18 -9.41
CA ASN A 153 -0.14 16.99 -9.66
C ASN A 153 1.04 16.53 -8.79
N LEU A 154 0.81 16.26 -7.50
CA LEU A 154 1.85 15.76 -6.59
C LEU A 154 2.36 14.37 -7.02
N GLU A 155 1.46 13.49 -7.46
CA GLU A 155 1.82 12.16 -8.00
C GLU A 155 2.71 12.28 -9.24
N SER A 156 2.37 13.18 -10.17
CA SER A 156 3.19 13.47 -11.35
C SER A 156 4.59 13.99 -10.97
N CYS A 157 4.66 14.93 -10.02
CA CYS A 157 5.95 15.44 -9.52
C CYS A 157 6.80 14.34 -8.90
N ILE A 158 6.22 13.45 -8.09
CA ILE A 158 6.92 12.31 -7.51
C ILE A 158 7.41 11.35 -8.61
N GLN A 159 6.58 11.06 -9.61
CA GLN A 159 6.98 10.19 -10.73
C GLN A 159 8.17 10.79 -11.51
N GLN A 160 8.14 12.09 -11.79
CA GLN A 160 9.25 12.78 -12.44
C GLN A 160 10.52 12.74 -11.58
N ALA A 161 10.40 13.00 -10.28
CA ALA A 161 11.52 12.90 -9.35
C ALA A 161 12.09 11.47 -9.34
N ASN A 162 11.23 10.45 -9.35
CA ASN A 162 11.66 9.05 -9.35
C ASN A 162 12.33 8.63 -10.67
N ALA A 163 11.92 9.20 -11.79
CA ALA A 163 12.51 8.91 -13.10
C ALA A 163 13.87 9.60 -13.30
N ASN A 164 14.03 10.80 -12.77
CA ASN A 164 15.19 11.66 -13.04
C ASN A 164 16.31 11.55 -12.00
N ASN A 165 16.05 10.93 -10.85
CA ASN A 165 17.05 10.76 -9.80
C ASN A 165 17.57 9.32 -9.72
N PHE A 166 18.84 9.19 -9.35
CA PHE A 166 19.57 7.95 -9.40
C PHE A 166 20.16 7.57 -8.05
N VAL A 167 20.25 6.27 -7.81
CA VAL A 167 20.98 5.69 -6.69
C VAL A 167 21.96 4.65 -7.21
N GLU A 168 22.99 4.38 -6.40
CA GLU A 168 23.92 3.30 -6.66
C GLU A 168 23.52 2.08 -5.85
N ILE A 169 23.43 0.93 -6.52
CA ILE A 169 23.27 -0.38 -5.90
C ILE A 169 24.51 -1.23 -6.16
N GLU A 170 24.76 -2.20 -5.29
CA GLU A 170 25.88 -3.14 -5.45
C GLU A 170 25.69 -4.03 -6.68
#